data_AF-A0AAD3DES2-F1
#
_entry.id   AF-A0AAD3DES2-F1
#
_cell.length_a   1.000
_cell.length_b   1.000
_cell.length_c   1.000
_cell.angle_alpha   90.00
_cell.angle_beta   90.00
_cell.angle_gamma   90.00
#
_symmetry.space_group_name_H-M   'P 1'
#
loop_
_entity.id
_entity.type
_entity.pdbx_description
1 polymer ?
#
loop_
_entity_poly.entity_id
_entity_poly.type
_entity_poly.pdbx_seq_one_letter_code
_entity_poly.pdbx_strand_id
1 'polypeptide(L)'
;MLRYGMSHKEAAEKLSLPAARENDKPVICFTSTRWNSLQDGLGNGQDEFCSEDAPTSSDCLSFVFSSIHSPPIEFVLHSARDEDELVECLSGMKMGFSSLDEEKKWREYGKIFEDRNDDGFDEYPEERHL
;
A
#
# COMPACT_ATOMS: atom_id res chain seq x y z
N MET A 1 -2.98 6.78 13.24
CA MET A 1 -2.47 5.59 12.56
C MET A 1 -3.40 5.34 11.40
N LEU A 2 -2.89 5.18 10.18
CA LEU A 2 -3.71 5.11 8.96
C LEU A 2 -3.45 3.80 8.23
N ARG A 3 -4.54 3.16 7.79
CA ARG A 3 -4.47 2.07 6.83
C ARG A 3 -4.01 2.69 5.51
N TYR A 4 -2.86 2.28 5.00
CA TYR A 4 -2.34 2.84 3.75
C TYR A 4 -1.42 1.85 3.03
N GLY A 5 -1.65 1.69 1.74
CA GLY A 5 -0.90 0.80 0.86
C GLY A 5 -1.51 0.78 -0.53
N MET A 6 -0.99 -0.08 -1.40
CA MET A 6 -1.40 -0.14 -2.82
C MET A 6 -2.91 -0.31 -3.00
N SER A 7 -3.54 -1.11 -2.14
CA SER A 7 -4.96 -1.47 -2.18
C SER A 7 -5.83 -0.75 -1.15
N HIS A 8 -5.33 0.30 -0.51
CA HIS A 8 -6.14 1.13 0.39
C HIS A 8 -5.51 2.51 0.43
N LYS A 9 -5.61 3.23 -0.68
CA LYS A 9 -4.95 4.54 -0.87
C LYS A 9 -5.91 5.71 -0.96
N GLU A 10 -7.11 5.50 -1.49
CA GLU A 10 -7.98 6.59 -1.93
C GLU A 10 -8.47 7.49 -0.78
N ALA A 11 -9.06 6.91 0.27
CA ALA A 11 -9.53 7.66 1.44
C ALA A 11 -8.36 8.36 2.17
N ALA A 12 -7.23 7.67 2.31
CA ALA A 12 -6.04 8.23 2.91
C ALA A 12 -5.50 9.43 2.10
N GLU A 13 -5.36 9.30 0.78
CA GLU A 13 -4.83 10.36 -0.10
C GLU A 13 -5.78 11.55 -0.25
N LYS A 14 -7.11 11.32 -0.28
CA LYS A 14 -8.12 12.38 -0.42
C LYS A 14 -8.40 13.14 0.88
N LEU A 15 -8.43 12.45 2.03
CA LEU A 15 -8.93 13.01 3.28
C LEU A 15 -7.83 13.10 4.35
N SER A 16 -7.25 11.96 4.71
CA SER A 16 -6.43 11.86 5.93
C SER A 16 -5.04 12.45 5.77
N LEU A 17 -4.34 12.18 4.66
CA LEU A 17 -2.99 12.68 4.40
C LEU A 17 -2.97 14.21 4.20
N PRO A 18 -3.91 14.83 3.43
CA PRO A 18 -4.01 16.29 3.38
C PRO A 18 -4.23 16.91 4.76
N ALA A 19 -5.19 16.40 5.53
CA ALA A 19 -5.48 16.91 6.87
C ALA A 19 -4.27 16.78 7.82
N ALA A 20 -3.54 15.67 7.74
CA ALA A 20 -2.32 15.47 8.52
C ALA A 20 -1.23 16.48 8.15
N ARG A 21 -1.02 16.77 6.85
CA ARG A 21 -0.08 17.80 6.41
C ARG A 21 -0.48 19.20 6.89
N GLU A 22 -1.76 19.56 6.73
CA GLU A 22 -2.28 20.87 7.13
C GLU A 22 -2.10 21.14 8.64
N ASN A 23 -2.12 20.08 9.45
CA ASN A 23 -2.02 20.17 10.91
C ASN A 23 -0.64 19.76 11.46
N ASP A 24 0.36 19.58 10.59
CA ASP A 24 1.72 19.14 10.94
C ASP A 24 1.71 17.90 11.85
N LYS A 25 0.93 16.89 11.46
CA LYS A 25 0.77 15.64 12.20
C LYS A 25 1.54 14.51 11.52
N PRO A 26 2.44 13.82 12.24
CA PRO A 26 3.04 12.62 11.72
C PRO A 26 2.01 11.48 11.66
N VAL A 27 2.14 10.66 10.62
CA VAL A 27 1.30 9.52 10.33
C VAL A 27 2.15 8.26 10.48
N ILE A 28 1.59 7.33 11.25
CA ILE A 28 2.04 5.94 11.29
C ILE A 28 1.12 5.16 10.35
N CYS A 29 1.68 4.56 9.31
CA CYS A 29 0.96 3.71 8.37
C CYS A 29 1.03 2.24 8.80
N PHE A 30 -0.01 1.47 8.52
CA PHE A 30 -0.04 0.02 8.73
C PHE A 30 -0.79 -0.68 7.59
N THR A 31 -0.70 -2.01 7.56
CA THR A 31 -1.26 -2.90 6.51
C THR A 31 -0.70 -2.67 5.10
N SER A 32 0.56 -2.27 4.95
CA SER A 32 1.17 -2.02 3.64
C SER A 32 1.06 -3.22 2.68
N THR A 33 1.09 -4.45 3.21
CA THR A 33 0.98 -5.72 2.45
C THR A 33 -0.46 -6.27 2.36
N ARG A 34 -1.46 -5.58 2.92
CA ARG A 34 -2.83 -6.10 3.10
C ARG A 34 -2.82 -7.52 3.73
N TRP A 35 -2.15 -7.66 4.88
CA TRP A 35 -1.97 -8.96 5.57
C TRP A 35 -1.39 -10.04 4.66
N ASN A 36 -0.46 -9.64 3.80
CA ASN A 36 0.24 -10.45 2.81
C ASN A 36 -0.61 -10.93 1.62
N SER A 37 -1.89 -10.56 1.55
CA SER A 37 -2.76 -10.95 0.42
C SER A 37 -2.38 -10.29 -0.91
N LEU A 38 -1.59 -9.22 -0.90
CA LEU A 38 -1.04 -8.66 -2.14
C LEU A 38 -0.01 -9.60 -2.78
N GLN A 39 0.76 -10.32 -1.96
CA GLN A 39 1.80 -11.27 -2.38
C GLN A 39 1.21 -12.57 -2.95
N ASP A 40 -0.04 -12.91 -2.62
CA ASP A 40 -0.72 -14.10 -3.14
C ASP A 40 -0.99 -14.00 -4.67
N GLY A 41 -0.88 -12.80 -5.24
CA GLY A 41 -1.16 -12.56 -6.65
C GLY A 41 -2.65 -12.51 -6.97
N LEU A 42 -2.97 -12.20 -8.22
CA LEU A 42 -4.35 -12.05 -8.67
C LEU A 42 -5.02 -13.35 -9.17
N GLY A 43 -4.34 -14.50 -9.00
CA GLY A 43 -4.76 -15.80 -9.50
C GLY A 43 -4.67 -15.92 -11.03
N ASN A 44 -4.91 -17.11 -11.59
CA ASN A 44 -4.81 -17.36 -13.05
C ASN A 44 -6.00 -16.80 -13.87
N GLY A 45 -6.64 -15.73 -13.38
CA GLY A 45 -7.80 -15.09 -13.99
C GLY A 45 -7.44 -14.17 -15.16
N GLN A 46 -8.46 -13.59 -15.79
CA GLN A 46 -8.35 -12.69 -16.97
C GLN A 46 -7.72 -11.32 -16.68
N ASP A 47 -7.07 -11.14 -15.54
CA ASP A 47 -6.46 -9.87 -15.17
C ASP A 47 -5.05 -9.75 -15.78
N GLU A 48 -4.61 -8.52 -16.03
CA GLU A 48 -3.32 -8.21 -16.67
C GLU A 48 -2.10 -8.66 -15.84
N PHE A 49 -2.31 -8.97 -14.56
CA PHE A 49 -1.27 -9.36 -13.62
C PHE A 49 -1.40 -10.83 -13.21
N CYS A 50 -0.32 -11.60 -13.41
CA CYS A 50 -0.21 -12.97 -12.92
C CYS A 50 0.33 -12.98 -11.48
N SER A 51 0.36 -14.16 -10.85
CA SER A 51 1.02 -14.35 -9.55
C SER A 51 2.50 -13.98 -9.56
N GLU A 52 3.17 -14.11 -10.72
CA GLU A 52 4.57 -13.71 -10.90
C GLU A 52 4.76 -12.18 -10.90
N ASP A 53 3.68 -11.42 -11.06
CA ASP A 53 3.68 -9.96 -11.03
C ASP A 53 3.32 -9.38 -9.65
N ALA A 54 3.10 -10.24 -8.65
CA ALA A 54 2.74 -9.82 -7.30
C ALA A 54 3.85 -8.96 -6.68
N PRO A 55 3.50 -7.88 -5.96
CA PRO A 55 4.48 -7.06 -5.26
C PRO A 55 5.13 -7.85 -4.13
N THR A 56 6.42 -7.65 -3.94
CA THR A 56 7.13 -8.10 -2.73
C THR A 56 6.67 -7.30 -1.51
N SER A 57 6.97 -7.79 -0.29
CA SER A 57 6.71 -6.99 0.92
C SER A 57 7.51 -5.68 0.90
N SER A 58 8.71 -5.71 0.32
CA SER A 58 9.52 -4.52 0.03
C SER A 58 8.83 -3.53 -0.91
N ASP A 59 8.20 -3.98 -2.00
CA ASP A 59 7.48 -3.10 -2.93
C ASP A 59 6.31 -2.41 -2.21
N CYS A 60 5.60 -3.15 -1.36
CA CYS A 60 4.52 -2.62 -0.52
C CYS A 60 5.01 -1.52 0.44
N LEU A 61 6.16 -1.70 1.08
CA LEU A 61 6.76 -0.67 1.94
C LEU A 61 7.25 0.53 1.13
N SER A 62 7.90 0.27 0.00
CA SER A 62 8.41 1.30 -0.90
C SER A 62 7.28 2.17 -1.43
N PHE A 63 6.12 1.59 -1.74
CA PHE A 63 4.91 2.31 -2.16
C PHE A 63 4.44 3.32 -1.12
N VAL A 64 4.44 2.93 0.16
CA VAL A 64 4.03 3.83 1.25
C VAL A 64 4.94 5.06 1.32
N PHE A 65 6.24 4.88 1.03
CA PHE A 65 7.22 5.96 0.98
C PHE A 65 7.35 6.64 -0.40
N SER A 66 6.79 6.08 -1.47
CA SER A 66 6.98 6.55 -2.85
C SER A 66 6.19 7.77 -3.23
N SER A 67 5.27 8.18 -2.38
CA SER A 67 4.28 9.14 -2.77
C SER A 67 4.91 10.52 -3.04
N ILE A 68 4.45 11.14 -4.13
CA ILE A 68 4.50 12.58 -4.52
C ILE A 68 3.88 13.50 -3.43
N HIS A 69 3.83 13.01 -2.20
CA HIS A 69 2.92 13.31 -1.11
C HIS A 69 3.59 13.09 0.27
N SER A 70 4.85 12.68 0.34
CA SER A 70 5.61 12.64 1.61
C SER A 70 5.91 14.08 2.06
N PRO A 71 5.13 14.65 3.02
CA PRO A 71 5.39 14.47 4.45
C PRO A 71 4.11 14.54 5.30
N PRO A 72 3.40 13.41 5.51
CA PRO A 72 3.18 13.12 6.91
C PRO A 72 3.57 11.70 7.31
N ILE A 73 3.80 10.78 6.36
CA ILE A 73 4.12 9.39 6.71
C ILE A 73 5.57 9.31 7.20
N GLU A 74 5.73 9.13 8.51
CA GLU A 74 7.04 9.06 9.17
C GLU A 74 7.43 7.63 9.49
N PHE A 75 6.44 6.78 9.81
CA PHE A 75 6.66 5.39 10.19
C PHE A 75 5.71 4.46 9.46
N VAL A 76 6.21 3.27 9.13
CA VAL A 76 5.41 2.14 8.69
C VAL A 76 5.52 1.03 9.71
N LEU A 77 4.39 0.65 10.31
CA LEU A 77 4.27 -0.50 11.16
C LEU A 77 4.12 -1.74 10.28
N HIS A 78 5.20 -2.51 10.18
CA HIS A 78 5.26 -3.75 9.42
C HIS A 78 5.55 -4.93 10.35
N SER A 79 4.83 -6.03 10.15
CA SER A 79 4.97 -7.26 10.93
C SER A 79 5.43 -8.38 9.99
N ALA A 80 6.74 -8.44 9.73
CA ALA A 80 7.32 -9.57 9.00
C ALA A 80 7.00 -10.88 9.73
N ARG A 81 6.70 -11.93 8.96
CA ARG A 81 6.35 -13.26 9.47
C ARG A 81 7.56 -13.98 10.06
N ASP A 82 8.72 -13.79 9.42
CA ASP A 82 9.97 -14.47 9.71
C ASP A 82 11.17 -13.55 9.42
N GLU A 83 12.37 -14.02 9.77
CA GLU A 83 13.61 -13.27 9.59
C GLU A 83 13.92 -13.03 8.10
N ASP A 84 13.61 -14.01 7.24
CA ASP A 84 13.87 -13.90 5.80
C ASP A 84 13.03 -12.78 5.17
N GLU A 85 11.74 -12.71 5.49
CA GLU A 85 10.88 -11.59 5.06
C GLU A 85 11.37 -10.24 5.62
N LEU A 86 11.81 -10.20 6.88
CA LEU A 86 12.36 -8.97 7.45
C LEU A 86 13.60 -8.49 6.69
N VAL A 87 14.51 -9.41 6.34
CA VAL A 87 15.72 -9.10 5.57
C VAL A 87 15.36 -8.66 4.14
N GLU A 88 14.41 -9.33 3.49
CA GLU A 88 13.89 -8.92 2.18
C GLU A 88 13.34 -7.50 2.22
N CYS A 89 12.48 -7.21 3.20
CA CYS A 89 11.92 -5.87 3.42
C CYS A 89 13.02 -4.82 3.60
N LEU A 90 13.99 -5.06 4.49
CA LEU A 90 15.04 -4.08 4.77
C LEU A 90 16.02 -3.89 3.60
N SER A 91 16.31 -4.94 2.84
CA SER A 91 17.27 -4.88 1.73
C SER A 91 16.65 -4.34 0.44
N GLY A 92 15.37 -4.62 0.20
CA GLY A 92 14.65 -4.18 -0.99
C GLY A 92 14.00 -2.81 -0.86
N MET A 93 13.70 -2.35 0.37
CA MET A 93 12.91 -1.14 0.58
C MET A 93 13.63 0.07 0.00
N LYS A 94 12.93 0.78 -0.89
CA LYS A 94 13.36 2.05 -1.46
C LYS A 94 12.58 3.18 -0.80
N MET A 95 13.25 4.32 -0.58
CA MET A 95 12.58 5.57 -0.21
C MET A 95 11.93 6.17 -1.48
N GLY A 96 10.93 5.46 -1.96
CA GLY A 96 10.19 5.73 -3.18
C GLY A 96 10.67 5.02 -4.43
N PHE A 97 9.82 5.07 -5.46
CA PHE A 97 10.07 4.39 -6.73
C PHE A 97 11.00 5.20 -7.64
N SER A 98 11.77 4.47 -8.44
CA SER A 98 12.79 5.08 -9.30
C SER A 98 12.19 5.67 -10.58
N SER A 99 10.94 5.30 -10.92
CA SER A 99 10.19 5.80 -12.06
C SER A 99 8.70 5.96 -11.74
N LEU A 100 8.04 6.87 -12.46
CA LEU A 100 6.58 7.05 -12.41
C LEU A 100 5.84 5.81 -12.93
N ASP A 101 6.47 5.03 -13.82
CA ASP A 101 5.89 3.80 -14.36
C ASP A 101 5.81 2.69 -13.30
N GLU A 102 6.82 2.58 -12.43
CA GLU A 102 6.83 1.64 -11.30
C GLU A 102 5.74 2.00 -10.28
N GLU A 103 5.61 3.29 -9.93
CA GLU A 103 4.52 3.75 -9.07
C GLU A 103 3.14 3.47 -9.70
N LYS A 104 2.98 3.80 -10.98
CA LYS A 104 1.73 3.60 -11.71
C LYS A 104 1.32 2.12 -11.73
N LYS A 105 2.27 1.21 -12.03
CA LYS A 105 2.05 -0.24 -11.98
C LYS A 105 1.42 -0.66 -10.65
N TRP A 106 2.01 -0.23 -9.55
CA TRP A 106 1.54 -0.64 -8.22
C TRP A 106 0.23 0.01 -7.79
N ARG A 107 -0.04 1.24 -8.25
CA ARG A 107 -1.36 1.87 -8.10
C ARG A 107 -2.45 1.09 -8.83
N GLU A 108 -2.16 0.61 -10.05
CA GLU A 108 -3.08 -0.19 -10.85
C GLU A 108 -3.30 -1.59 -10.26
N TYR A 109 -2.22 -2.26 -9.85
CA TYR A 109 -2.29 -3.56 -9.17
C TYR A 109 -3.20 -3.51 -7.94
N GLY A 110 -2.97 -2.55 -7.04
CA GLY A 110 -3.74 -2.43 -5.81
C GLY A 110 -5.21 -2.05 -6.03
N LYS A 111 -5.54 -1.34 -7.12
CA LYS A 111 -6.92 -1.01 -7.47
C LYS A 111 -7.78 -2.25 -7.71
N ILE A 112 -7.20 -3.31 -8.28
CA ILE A 112 -7.91 -4.58 -8.52
C ILE A 112 -8.37 -5.20 -7.19
N PHE A 113 -7.58 -5.05 -6.12
CA PHE A 113 -7.95 -5.52 -4.79
C PHE A 113 -9.03 -4.65 -4.11
N GLU A 114 -9.00 -3.33 -4.34
CA GLU A 114 -10.06 -2.41 -3.89
C GLU A 114 -11.40 -2.78 -4.57
N ASP A 115 -11.39 -2.99 -5.88
CA ASP A 115 -12.58 -3.29 -6.68
C ASP A 115 -13.19 -4.67 -6.35
N ARG A 116 -12.36 -5.66 -5.99
CA ARG A 116 -12.83 -6.99 -5.58
C ARG A 116 -13.58 -6.97 -4.24
N ASN A 117 -13.42 -5.91 -3.44
CA ASN A 117 -14.18 -5.69 -2.20
C ASN A 117 -14.19 -6.92 -1.27
N ASP A 118 -13.07 -7.63 -1.22
CA ASP A 118 -12.94 -8.93 -0.55
C ASP A 118 -12.42 -8.81 0.89
N ASP A 119 -12.36 -7.59 1.43
CA ASP A 119 -12.13 -7.38 2.86
C ASP A 119 -13.46 -7.10 3.56
N GLY A 120 -13.88 -8.03 4.42
CA GLY A 120 -14.97 -7.81 5.39
C GLY A 120 -14.63 -6.76 6.47
N PHE A 121 -13.68 -5.87 6.19
CA PHE A 121 -13.02 -4.94 7.10
C PHE A 121 -13.04 -3.48 6.62
N ASP A 122 -13.78 -3.17 5.55
CA ASP A 122 -14.12 -1.78 5.27
C ASP A 122 -15.13 -1.29 6.32
N GLU A 123 -14.55 -0.88 7.46
CA GLU A 123 -15.24 -0.41 8.66
C GLU A 123 -15.96 0.93 8.42
N TYR A 124 -15.75 1.60 7.27
CA TYR A 124 -16.34 2.90 6.94
C TYR A 124 -16.88 2.95 5.50
N PRO A 125 -18.04 2.33 5.21
CA PRO A 125 -18.69 2.36 3.88
C PRO A 125 -18.92 3.79 3.35
N GLU A 126 -19.08 4.76 4.24
CA GLU A 126 -19.27 6.19 3.94
C GLU A 126 -18.06 6.84 3.26
N GLU A 127 -16.84 6.32 3.46
CA GLU A 127 -15.63 6.85 2.83
C GLU A 127 -15.49 6.42 1.36
N ARG A 128 -16.29 5.44 0.90
CA ARG A 128 -16.27 4.93 -0.48
C ARG A 128 -16.93 5.84 -1.52
N HIS A 129 -17.72 6.82 -1.07
CA HIS A 129 -18.54 7.66 -1.94
C HIS A 129 -18.10 9.14 -1.96
N LEU A 130 -16.91 9.44 -1.41
CA LEU A 130 -16.30 10.78 -1.39
C LEU A 130 -15.20 10.91 -2.45
#